data_AF-A0A9D5UK80-F1
#
_entry.id   AF-A0A9D5UK80-F1
#
_cell.length_a   1.000
_cell.length_b   1.000
_cell.length_c   1.000
_cell.angle_alpha   90.00
_cell.angle_beta   90.00
_cell.angle_gamma   90.00
#
_symmetry.space_group_name_H-M   'P 1'
#
loop_
_entity.id
_entity.type
_entity.pdbx_description
1 polymer ?
#
loop_
_entity_poly.entity_id
_entity_poly.type
_entity_poly.pdbx_seq_one_letter_code
_entity_poly.pdbx_strand_id
1 'polypeptide(L)'
;EPFILSTSKRWDEANNADALAKGLDGKVKTFDFYFGNTGLVDVFSNKGQDWFWSKYQPLLKQGVAGWWGDLGEPEVHPSDTVHTIDAMDGSPQATADEVHNVYGHQWAKNLFDKLNQAQPDQRPMIMMRSGFVGSQRYGMIPWTGDVSRNWDGMKPQVELSLQMGLLGLGYTHSDLGGFAGGEKFDAQMYTRWLQYGAFQPVYRPHAQDNIAPEPVFHDEKTKDIVRKFIKLRYSLLPYNYTLAYENSMTGLPLMRPMMFANDTSKSFDNASSYFWGDAFLVTPIVNPDVKTVDVDLPKGVWIDFFDETVYQGGKSIKLATQVDTLPVLVKAGSFVPMVEPVQSTIDYSTQNLTLHYYHDEGVKAASGKMFDDDGTNPNSIKKEQFELVTFNAQFKAEKLSITIDRQLNSYANAVKQRQLSLFIHNIDKKPKKMLVDGESVDFKYNNRQVSTHVIWNKRHKIEIL
;
A
#
# COMPACT_ATOMS: atom_id res chain seq x y z
N GLU A 1 15.60 16.91 -1.74
CA GLU A 1 16.85 16.39 -1.16
C GLU A 1 17.35 17.34 -0.07
N PRO A 2 18.14 16.85 0.90
CA PRO A 2 18.65 17.66 2.02
C PRO A 2 19.95 18.44 1.71
N PHE A 3 20.55 18.23 0.54
CA PHE A 3 21.85 18.77 0.17
C PHE A 3 21.71 20.06 -0.64
N ILE A 4 22.47 21.10 -0.29
CA ILE A 4 22.54 22.37 -1.03
C ILE A 4 23.93 22.52 -1.64
N LEU A 5 24.04 22.39 -2.97
CA LEU A 5 25.32 22.55 -3.67
C LEU A 5 25.82 23.98 -3.55
N SER A 6 27.14 24.13 -3.41
CA SER A 6 27.84 25.42 -3.45
C SER A 6 27.65 26.19 -4.76
N THR A 7 27.34 25.47 -5.84
CA THR A 7 27.03 26.02 -7.16
C THR A 7 25.55 26.30 -7.38
N SER A 8 24.68 25.93 -6.42
CA SER A 8 23.25 26.17 -6.56
C SER A 8 22.90 27.64 -6.37
N LYS A 9 21.82 28.10 -7.01
CA LYS A 9 21.26 29.45 -6.83
C LYS A 9 20.81 29.75 -5.39
N ARG A 10 20.80 28.76 -4.50
CA ARG A 10 20.31 28.85 -3.13
C ARG A 10 21.41 28.74 -2.08
N TRP A 11 22.67 28.59 -2.49
CA TRP A 11 23.80 28.46 -1.57
C TRP A 11 23.91 29.65 -0.62
N ASP A 12 24.06 30.86 -1.17
CA ASP A 12 24.18 32.07 -0.37
C ASP A 12 22.94 32.32 0.49
N GLU A 13 21.76 32.00 -0.04
CA GLU A 13 20.49 32.10 0.68
C GLU A 13 20.45 31.17 1.91
N ALA A 14 20.89 29.92 1.76
CA ALA A 14 20.93 28.94 2.86
C ALA A 14 21.98 29.30 3.90
N ASN A 15 23.17 29.71 3.45
CA ASN A 15 24.27 30.12 4.31
C ASN A 15 23.92 31.36 5.14
N ASN A 16 23.37 32.41 4.50
CA ASN A 16 22.98 33.65 5.18
C ASN A 16 21.82 33.44 6.17
N ALA A 17 21.00 32.40 5.98
CA ALA A 17 19.94 32.03 6.90
C ALA A 17 20.40 31.16 8.06
N ASP A 18 21.70 30.80 8.15
CA ASP A 18 22.24 29.78 9.05
C ASP A 18 21.44 28.46 8.96
N ALA A 19 21.03 28.07 7.76
CA ALA A 19 20.19 26.90 7.55
C ALA A 19 20.98 25.59 7.39
N LEU A 20 22.29 25.69 7.21
CA LEU A 20 23.17 24.56 6.92
C LEU A 20 23.91 24.11 8.19
N ALA A 21 24.11 22.79 8.30
CA ALA A 21 24.88 22.18 9.37
C ALA A 21 26.33 22.68 9.36
N LYS A 22 26.95 22.71 10.55
CA LYS A 22 28.26 23.31 10.77
C LYS A 22 29.34 22.26 10.97
N GLY A 23 30.60 22.65 10.86
CA GLY A 23 31.72 21.84 11.30
C GLY A 23 32.06 22.11 12.76
N LEU A 24 33.02 21.35 13.30
CA LEU A 24 33.59 21.59 14.62
C LEU A 24 34.20 23.00 14.79
N ASP A 25 34.55 23.68 13.69
CA ASP A 25 35.06 25.05 13.68
C ASP A 25 33.96 26.13 13.70
N GLY A 26 32.69 25.72 13.73
CA GLY A 26 31.52 26.61 13.75
C GLY A 26 31.16 27.24 12.40
N LYS A 27 31.87 26.91 11.32
CA LYS A 27 31.53 27.35 9.96
C LYS A 27 30.62 26.34 9.28
N VAL A 28 29.94 26.73 8.20
CA VAL A 28 29.15 25.80 7.39
C VAL A 28 30.04 24.65 6.92
N LYS A 29 29.59 23.42 7.18
CA LYS A 29 30.27 22.21 6.74
C LYS A 29 30.02 22.01 5.25
N THR A 30 31.10 21.89 4.49
CA THR A 30 31.06 21.46 3.09
C THR A 30 31.82 20.16 2.88
N PHE A 31 31.40 19.39 1.88
CA PHE A 31 32.01 18.14 1.48
C PHE A 31 31.64 17.83 0.02
N ASP A 32 32.46 16.99 -0.63
CA ASP A 32 32.20 16.54 -1.99
C ASP A 32 31.38 15.24 -1.96
N PHE A 33 30.37 15.18 -2.83
CA PHE A 33 29.55 14.00 -3.08
C PHE A 33 29.28 13.88 -4.59
N TYR A 34 28.55 12.84 -5.03
CA TYR A 34 28.28 12.55 -6.45
C TYR A 34 27.82 13.76 -7.26
N PHE A 35 26.97 14.62 -6.68
CA PHE A 35 26.44 15.82 -7.34
C PHE A 35 27.35 17.06 -7.26
N GLY A 36 28.45 17.00 -6.50
CA GLY A 36 29.43 18.07 -6.33
C GLY A 36 29.62 18.50 -4.87
N ASN A 37 30.34 19.62 -4.69
CA ASN A 37 30.60 20.21 -3.38
C ASN A 37 29.31 20.79 -2.77
N THR A 38 28.94 20.33 -1.58
CA THR A 38 27.64 20.58 -0.97
C THR A 38 27.73 20.91 0.51
N GLY A 39 26.69 21.54 1.04
CA GLY A 39 26.32 21.55 2.46
C GLY A 39 25.07 20.71 2.71
N LEU A 40 24.74 20.49 3.98
CA LEU A 40 23.58 19.74 4.43
C LEU A 40 22.65 20.67 5.21
N VAL A 41 21.35 20.66 4.93
CA VAL A 41 20.36 21.43 5.72
C VAL A 41 20.33 20.88 7.15
N ASP A 42 20.41 21.74 8.16
CA ASP A 42 20.27 21.31 9.55
C ASP A 42 18.79 21.21 9.94
N VAL A 43 18.18 20.05 9.68
CA VAL A 43 16.77 19.77 9.99
C VAL A 43 16.44 19.71 11.48
N PHE A 44 17.44 19.72 12.36
CA PHE A 44 17.24 19.76 13.81
C PHE A 44 17.17 21.19 14.35
N SER A 45 17.78 22.14 13.64
CA SER A 45 17.74 23.57 13.97
C SER A 45 16.43 24.22 13.50
N ASN A 46 15.90 25.18 14.26
CA ASN A 46 14.73 25.96 13.84
C ASN A 46 15.02 26.77 12.57
N LYS A 47 16.25 27.29 12.43
CA LYS A 47 16.65 28.07 11.25
C LYS A 47 16.67 27.22 9.98
N GLY A 48 17.24 26.03 10.03
CA GLY A 48 17.23 25.08 8.92
C GLY A 48 15.80 24.63 8.58
N GLN A 49 14.98 24.34 9.59
CA GLN A 49 13.57 23.99 9.41
C GLN A 49 12.76 25.08 8.70
N ASP A 50 12.84 26.32 9.18
CA ASP A 50 12.08 27.45 8.63
C ASP A 50 12.58 27.83 7.24
N TRP A 51 13.90 27.83 7.03
CA TRP A 51 14.46 28.07 5.71
C TRP A 51 14.00 27.01 4.72
N PHE A 52 14.07 25.73 5.08
CA PHE A 52 13.69 24.65 4.18
C PHE A 52 12.19 24.73 3.85
N TRP A 53 11.35 24.94 4.87
CA TRP A 53 9.91 25.16 4.69
C TRP A 53 9.61 26.34 3.75
N SER A 54 10.37 27.44 3.82
CA SER A 54 10.20 28.56 2.90
C SER A 54 10.40 28.20 1.42
N LYS A 55 11.05 27.06 1.11
CA LYS A 55 11.19 26.52 -0.25
C LYS A 55 10.03 25.60 -0.64
N TYR A 56 9.48 24.86 0.33
CA TYR A 56 8.26 24.08 0.15
C TYR A 56 7.04 24.99 -0.10
N GLN A 57 6.89 26.09 0.63
CA GLN A 57 5.74 27.00 0.54
C GLN A 57 5.39 27.51 -0.87
N PRO A 58 6.31 28.08 -1.67
CA PRO A 58 5.97 28.56 -3.00
C PRO A 58 5.57 27.43 -3.96
N LEU A 59 6.17 26.25 -3.82
CA LEU A 59 5.83 25.06 -4.60
C LEU A 59 4.46 24.50 -4.19
N LEU A 60 4.14 24.52 -2.89
CA LEU A 60 2.80 24.21 -2.40
C LEU A 60 1.75 25.15 -2.99
N LYS A 61 2.04 26.47 -3.03
CA LYS A 61 1.16 27.48 -3.66
C LYS A 61 0.99 27.27 -5.17
N GLN A 62 1.96 26.63 -5.84
CA GLN A 62 1.87 26.27 -7.26
C GLN A 62 0.98 25.04 -7.51
N GLY A 63 0.60 24.30 -6.46
CA GLY A 63 -0.28 23.14 -6.56
C GLY A 63 0.40 21.78 -6.44
N VAL A 64 1.66 21.72 -5.96
CA VAL A 64 2.29 20.43 -5.62
C VAL A 64 1.47 19.72 -4.54
N ALA A 65 1.04 18.50 -4.83
CA ALA A 65 0.09 17.73 -3.99
C ALA A 65 0.75 16.66 -3.10
N GLY A 66 2.05 16.40 -3.28
CA GLY A 66 2.80 15.40 -2.52
C GLY A 66 4.29 15.64 -2.64
N TRP A 67 5.07 15.08 -1.71
CA TRP A 67 6.49 15.39 -1.57
C TRP A 67 7.32 14.12 -1.51
N TRP A 68 8.34 14.08 -2.36
CA TRP A 68 9.33 13.02 -2.36
C TRP A 68 10.65 13.59 -1.80
N GLY A 69 11.04 13.09 -0.64
CA GLY A 69 12.30 13.41 0.02
C GLY A 69 13.32 12.29 -0.16
N ASP A 70 14.21 12.46 -1.12
CA ASP A 70 15.29 11.50 -1.38
C ASP A 70 16.58 11.84 -0.62
N LEU A 71 17.46 10.84 -0.49
CA LEU A 71 18.79 10.91 0.10
C LEU A 71 18.81 11.29 1.59
N GLY A 72 17.77 10.87 2.33
CA GLY A 72 17.52 11.28 3.70
C GLY A 72 18.33 10.52 4.76
N GLU A 73 19.18 9.54 4.39
CA GLU A 73 19.96 8.73 5.34
C GLU A 73 20.71 9.60 6.37
N PRO A 74 21.36 10.73 6.02
CA PRO A 74 21.71 11.27 4.69
C PRO A 74 22.79 10.46 3.97
N GLU A 75 22.72 10.35 2.63
CA GLU A 75 23.61 9.47 1.85
C GLU A 75 25.11 9.73 2.08
N VAL A 76 25.48 11.00 2.29
CA VAL A 76 26.80 11.39 2.81
C VAL A 76 26.61 12.29 4.01
N HIS A 77 27.20 11.88 5.14
CA HIS A 77 27.08 12.57 6.41
C HIS A 77 28.40 12.49 7.19
N PRO A 78 29.37 13.41 6.93
CA PRO A 78 30.69 13.35 7.56
C PRO A 78 30.61 13.46 9.09
N SER A 79 31.36 12.64 9.82
CA SER A 79 31.33 12.55 11.29
C SER A 79 31.61 13.86 12.03
N ASP A 80 32.32 14.80 11.40
CA ASP A 80 32.62 16.13 11.94
C ASP A 80 31.57 17.20 11.60
N THR A 81 30.45 16.80 10.98
CA THR A 81 29.26 17.65 10.82
C THR A 81 28.55 17.75 12.17
N VAL A 82 28.07 18.94 12.50
CA VAL A 82 27.47 19.30 13.78
C VAL A 82 26.10 19.91 13.53
N HIS A 83 25.10 19.39 14.24
CA HIS A 83 23.72 19.80 14.22
C HIS A 83 23.33 20.48 15.53
N THR A 84 22.48 21.51 15.44
CA THR A 84 21.90 22.20 16.60
C THR A 84 20.53 21.61 16.91
N ILE A 85 20.36 21.01 18.09
CA ILE A 85 19.11 20.32 18.46
C ILE A 85 18.18 21.29 19.21
N ASP A 86 17.55 22.21 18.49
CA ASP A 86 16.70 23.27 19.07
C ASP A 86 15.43 22.76 19.76
N ALA A 87 15.06 21.50 19.54
CA ALA A 87 13.96 20.86 20.22
C ALA A 87 14.27 20.47 21.69
N MET A 88 15.54 20.54 22.11
CA MET A 88 15.98 20.21 23.48
C MET A 88 16.37 21.47 24.24
N ASP A 89 16.16 21.47 25.56
CA ASP A 89 16.54 22.59 26.44
C ASP A 89 18.04 22.89 26.32
N GLY A 90 18.37 24.17 26.18
CA GLY A 90 19.74 24.64 25.94
C GLY A 90 20.28 24.43 24.53
N SER A 91 19.49 23.95 23.55
CA SER A 91 19.88 23.73 22.15
C SER A 91 21.25 23.04 21.99
N PRO A 92 21.44 21.83 22.58
CA PRO A 92 22.72 21.15 22.54
C PRO A 92 23.18 20.89 21.10
N GLN A 93 24.49 20.81 20.91
CA GLN A 93 25.09 20.37 19.66
C GLN A 93 25.24 18.85 19.66
N ALA A 94 25.00 18.21 18.53
CA ALA A 94 25.27 16.79 18.32
C ALA A 94 25.98 16.59 16.98
N THR A 95 26.91 15.64 16.95
CA THR A 95 27.64 15.27 15.75
C THR A 95 26.77 14.44 14.81
N ALA A 96 27.17 14.35 13.53
CA ALA A 96 26.53 13.51 12.53
C ALA A 96 26.29 12.08 13.02
N ASP A 97 27.31 11.45 13.61
CA ASP A 97 27.27 10.06 14.06
C ASP A 97 26.23 9.84 15.16
N GLU A 98 25.97 10.85 16.00
CA GLU A 98 24.98 10.79 17.07
C GLU A 98 23.54 10.89 16.55
N VAL A 99 23.30 11.61 15.44
CA VAL A 99 21.96 11.91 14.93
C VAL A 99 21.64 11.27 13.58
N HIS A 100 22.58 10.55 12.97
CA HIS A 100 22.48 10.03 11.60
C HIS A 100 21.12 9.35 11.34
N ASN A 101 20.80 8.33 12.13
CA ASN A 101 19.59 7.51 11.93
C ASN A 101 18.26 8.24 12.21
N VAL A 102 18.30 9.46 12.76
CA VAL A 102 17.09 10.26 13.03
C VAL A 102 16.96 11.48 12.10
N TYR A 103 17.88 11.69 11.16
CA TYR A 103 17.82 12.81 10.22
C TYR A 103 16.54 12.77 9.36
N GLY A 104 16.32 11.69 8.61
CA GLY A 104 15.13 11.51 7.78
C GLY A 104 13.82 11.51 8.59
N HIS A 105 13.89 11.00 9.83
CA HIS A 105 12.78 11.04 10.79
C HIS A 105 12.40 12.48 11.16
N GLN A 106 13.40 13.30 11.52
CA GLN A 106 13.19 14.71 11.86
C GLN A 106 12.71 15.50 10.64
N TRP A 107 13.26 15.24 9.45
CA TRP A 107 12.80 15.88 8.21
C TRP A 107 11.33 15.58 7.92
N ALA A 108 10.92 14.31 8.01
CA ALA A 108 9.52 13.91 7.84
C ALA A 108 8.60 14.59 8.86
N LYS A 109 8.99 14.63 10.14
CA LYS A 109 8.26 15.35 11.19
C LYS A 109 8.03 16.81 10.81
N ASN A 110 9.11 17.51 10.44
CA ASN A 110 9.06 18.93 10.13
C ASN A 110 8.11 19.20 8.95
N LEU A 111 8.24 18.40 7.89
CA LEU A 111 7.39 18.53 6.71
C LEU A 111 5.93 18.23 7.03
N PHE A 112 5.66 17.17 7.79
CA PHE A 112 4.31 16.80 8.23
C PHE A 112 3.65 17.91 9.07
N ASP A 113 4.35 18.42 10.09
CA ASP A 113 3.82 19.47 10.97
C ASP A 113 3.51 20.76 10.18
N LYS A 114 4.41 21.18 9.27
CA LYS A 114 4.22 22.37 8.45
C LYS A 114 3.11 22.18 7.40
N LEU A 115 2.99 20.99 6.81
CA LEU A 115 1.89 20.67 5.88
C LEU A 115 0.53 20.69 6.57
N ASN A 116 0.40 20.07 7.75
CA ASN A 116 -0.85 20.11 8.51
C ASN A 116 -1.24 21.54 8.93
N GLN A 117 -0.27 22.42 9.17
CA GLN A 117 -0.56 23.83 9.43
C GLN A 117 -1.01 24.57 8.16
N ALA A 118 -0.41 24.28 7.01
CA ALA A 118 -0.67 24.97 5.75
C ALA A 118 -1.93 24.47 5.02
N GLN A 119 -2.25 23.18 5.16
CA GLN A 119 -3.38 22.50 4.52
C GLN A 119 -4.06 21.56 5.54
N PRO A 120 -4.72 22.10 6.58
CA PRO A 120 -5.28 21.31 7.69
C PRO A 120 -6.40 20.34 7.28
N ASP A 121 -7.00 20.55 6.10
CA ASP A 121 -8.07 19.73 5.55
C ASP A 121 -7.57 18.72 4.50
N GLN A 122 -6.25 18.56 4.33
CA GLN A 122 -5.64 17.58 3.42
C GLN A 122 -4.70 16.64 4.16
N ARG A 123 -4.69 15.37 3.76
CA ARG A 123 -3.71 14.38 4.24
C ARG A 123 -2.35 14.61 3.55
N PRO A 124 -1.26 14.81 4.31
CA PRO A 124 0.08 14.89 3.74
C PRO A 124 0.49 13.59 3.02
N MET A 125 1.08 13.71 1.84
CA MET A 125 1.75 12.62 1.13
C MET A 125 3.25 12.87 1.17
N ILE A 126 3.98 12.07 1.96
CA ILE A 126 5.41 12.23 2.21
C ILE A 126 6.10 10.89 1.91
N MET A 127 6.78 10.81 0.77
CA MET A 127 7.56 9.64 0.37
C MET A 127 9.04 9.89 0.70
N MET A 128 9.67 9.07 1.54
CA MET A 128 11.06 9.26 1.98
C MET A 128 11.83 7.94 2.10
N ARG A 129 13.12 7.93 1.77
CA ARG A 129 13.94 6.70 1.68
C ARG A 129 14.33 6.16 3.06
N SER A 130 14.56 7.07 4.01
CA SER A 130 15.07 6.75 5.34
C SER A 130 14.23 7.41 6.44
N GLY A 131 14.28 6.81 7.62
CA GLY A 131 13.58 7.28 8.80
C GLY A 131 14.06 6.55 10.04
N PHE A 132 13.25 6.57 11.09
CA PHE A 132 13.52 5.89 12.35
C PHE A 132 12.24 5.22 12.86
N VAL A 133 12.36 4.46 13.95
CA VAL A 133 11.20 3.90 14.65
C VAL A 133 10.20 5.02 14.95
N GLY A 134 8.96 4.82 14.50
CA GLY A 134 7.87 5.77 14.71
C GLY A 134 7.72 6.83 13.61
N SER A 135 8.52 6.83 12.54
CA SER A 135 8.33 7.74 11.39
C SER A 135 6.96 7.62 10.73
N GLN A 136 6.28 6.48 10.84
CA GLN A 136 4.92 6.29 10.30
C GLN A 136 3.90 7.29 10.88
N ARG A 137 4.13 7.82 12.10
CA ARG A 137 3.25 8.83 12.71
C ARG A 137 3.29 10.19 12.01
N TYR A 138 4.28 10.39 11.14
CA TYR A 138 4.44 11.58 10.31
C TYR A 138 4.03 11.33 8.85
N GLY A 139 3.26 10.26 8.59
CA GLY A 139 2.77 9.94 7.25
C GLY A 139 3.86 9.49 6.27
N MET A 140 5.01 9.03 6.78
CA MET A 140 6.11 8.55 5.94
C MET A 140 5.70 7.30 5.15
N ILE A 141 5.85 7.38 3.82
CA ILE A 141 5.66 6.28 2.87
C ILE A 141 7.05 5.89 2.33
N PRO A 142 7.70 4.86 2.88
CA PRO A 142 9.02 4.48 2.42
C PRO A 142 9.00 3.62 1.16
N TRP A 143 10.12 3.63 0.42
CA TRP A 143 10.42 2.66 -0.62
C TRP A 143 11.78 2.00 -0.37
N THR A 144 12.04 0.85 -0.99
CA THR A 144 13.24 0.02 -0.76
C THR A 144 14.52 0.53 -1.45
N GLY A 145 14.54 1.78 -1.90
CA GLY A 145 15.69 2.42 -2.53
C GLY A 145 15.97 1.95 -3.96
N ASP A 146 17.19 2.21 -4.40
CA ASP A 146 17.68 2.09 -5.78
C ASP A 146 17.98 0.63 -6.16
N VAL A 147 16.92 -0.19 -6.18
CA VAL A 147 17.01 -1.63 -6.44
C VAL A 147 17.51 -1.93 -7.85
N SER A 148 18.35 -2.95 -8.01
CA SER A 148 18.86 -3.39 -9.30
C SER A 148 17.73 -3.88 -10.22
N ARG A 149 17.87 -3.60 -11.52
CA ARG A 149 16.91 -3.98 -12.57
C ARG A 149 17.09 -5.42 -13.04
N ASN A 150 17.03 -6.37 -12.10
CA ASN A 150 17.16 -7.81 -12.36
C ASN A 150 16.35 -8.65 -11.34
N TRP A 151 16.29 -9.96 -11.55
CA TRP A 151 15.57 -10.89 -10.67
C TRP A 151 16.11 -10.92 -9.24
N ASP A 152 17.42 -10.73 -9.04
CA ASP A 152 18.03 -10.67 -7.70
C ASP A 152 17.57 -9.41 -6.94
N GLY A 153 17.28 -8.32 -7.66
CA GLY A 153 16.65 -7.13 -7.10
C GLY A 153 15.18 -7.35 -6.74
N MET A 154 14.42 -8.09 -7.55
CA MET A 154 13.01 -8.40 -7.29
C MET A 154 12.81 -9.37 -6.10
N LYS A 155 13.68 -10.38 -5.99
CA LYS A 155 13.55 -11.49 -5.04
C LYS A 155 13.38 -11.09 -3.56
N PRO A 156 14.15 -10.14 -3.00
CA PRO A 156 14.01 -9.76 -1.59
C PRO A 156 12.84 -8.82 -1.30
N GLN A 157 12.09 -8.33 -2.30
CA GLN A 157 11.11 -7.26 -2.06
C GLN A 157 9.96 -7.67 -1.13
N VAL A 158 9.55 -8.95 -1.14
CA VAL A 158 8.57 -9.46 -0.18
C VAL A 158 9.13 -9.43 1.24
N GLU A 159 10.36 -9.92 1.44
CA GLU A 159 11.03 -9.91 2.75
C GLU A 159 11.16 -8.49 3.30
N LEU A 160 11.66 -7.55 2.49
CA LEU A 160 11.84 -6.16 2.86
C LEU A 160 10.51 -5.50 3.28
N SER A 161 9.45 -5.67 2.47
CA SER A 161 8.14 -5.12 2.78
C SER A 161 7.52 -5.72 4.04
N LEU A 162 7.70 -7.03 4.27
CA LEU A 162 7.20 -7.70 5.49
C LEU A 162 7.93 -7.23 6.75
N GLN A 163 9.27 -7.14 6.71
CA GLN A 163 10.08 -6.66 7.84
C GLN A 163 9.69 -5.23 8.23
N MET A 164 9.61 -4.34 7.25
CA MET A 164 9.25 -2.94 7.48
C MET A 164 7.80 -2.79 7.95
N GLY A 165 6.88 -3.56 7.37
CA GLY A 165 5.46 -3.59 7.77
C GLY A 165 5.27 -4.05 9.22
N LEU A 166 5.95 -5.12 9.64
CA LEU A 166 5.93 -5.60 11.03
C LEU A 166 6.44 -4.57 12.04
N LEU A 167 7.34 -3.68 11.61
CA LEU A 167 7.92 -2.61 12.42
C LEU A 167 7.21 -1.26 12.23
N GLY A 168 5.99 -1.27 11.69
CA GLY A 168 5.07 -0.12 11.66
C GLY A 168 5.08 0.70 10.36
N LEU A 169 5.94 0.40 9.41
CA LEU A 169 6.02 1.07 8.11
C LEU A 169 5.20 0.31 7.05
N GLY A 170 3.88 0.26 7.28
CA GLY A 170 2.94 -0.56 6.50
C GLY A 170 2.80 -0.19 5.01
N TYR A 171 3.28 0.99 4.60
CA TYR A 171 3.25 1.46 3.21
C TYR A 171 4.56 1.20 2.43
N THR A 172 5.48 0.42 2.98
CA THR A 172 6.75 0.08 2.32
C THR A 172 6.51 -0.64 0.99
N HIS A 173 7.15 -0.13 -0.06
CA HIS A 173 7.03 -0.66 -1.42
C HIS A 173 8.37 -0.64 -2.16
N SER A 174 8.40 -1.22 -3.36
CA SER A 174 9.57 -1.22 -4.25
C SER A 174 9.33 -0.36 -5.48
N ASP A 175 10.39 0.12 -6.12
CA ASP A 175 10.36 0.59 -7.51
C ASP A 175 9.93 -0.56 -8.44
N LEU A 176 8.67 -0.55 -8.90
CA LEU A 176 8.14 -1.67 -9.69
C LEU A 176 8.84 -1.75 -11.05
N GLY A 177 9.43 -2.90 -11.35
CA GLY A 177 10.21 -3.13 -12.58
C GLY A 177 11.71 -2.88 -12.42
N GLY A 178 12.17 -2.42 -11.25
CA GLY A 178 13.58 -2.20 -10.91
C GLY A 178 14.14 -0.87 -11.39
N PHE A 179 15.06 -0.28 -10.60
CA PHE A 179 15.54 1.08 -10.79
C PHE A 179 16.91 1.16 -11.47
N ALA A 180 17.93 0.55 -10.86
CA ALA A 180 19.34 0.79 -11.17
C ALA A 180 19.86 -0.13 -12.28
N GLY A 181 20.57 0.49 -13.23
CA GLY A 181 21.28 -0.22 -14.29
C GLY A 181 20.36 -0.92 -15.28
N GLY A 182 20.89 -1.97 -15.91
CA GLY A 182 20.25 -2.66 -17.02
C GLY A 182 20.45 -1.92 -18.34
N GLU A 183 20.80 -2.67 -19.39
CA GLU A 183 20.97 -2.14 -20.75
C GLU A 183 19.82 -2.55 -21.68
N LYS A 184 19.10 -3.61 -21.32
CA LYS A 184 18.01 -4.18 -22.11
C LYS A 184 16.79 -4.42 -21.23
N PHE A 185 15.62 -4.18 -21.81
CA PHE A 185 14.34 -4.42 -21.15
C PHE A 185 14.06 -5.92 -21.02
N ASP A 186 14.00 -6.42 -19.79
CA ASP A 186 13.48 -7.76 -19.47
C ASP A 186 11.96 -7.70 -19.24
N ALA A 187 11.20 -7.98 -20.30
CA ALA A 187 9.75 -7.93 -20.28
C ALA A 187 9.11 -8.93 -19.30
N GLN A 188 9.73 -10.10 -19.08
CA GLN A 188 9.21 -11.11 -18.16
C GLN A 188 9.36 -10.64 -16.71
N MET A 189 10.55 -10.20 -16.33
CA MET A 189 10.82 -9.65 -15.00
C MET A 189 9.92 -8.44 -14.73
N TYR A 190 9.87 -7.49 -15.67
CA TYR A 190 9.04 -6.30 -15.54
C TYR A 190 7.55 -6.67 -15.33
N THR A 191 7.02 -7.57 -16.16
CA THR A 191 5.63 -8.04 -16.03
C THR A 191 5.39 -8.68 -14.66
N ARG A 192 6.27 -9.57 -14.18
CA ARG A 192 6.12 -10.19 -12.86
C ARG A 192 6.16 -9.18 -11.71
N TRP A 193 7.03 -8.17 -11.81
CA TRP A 193 7.14 -7.13 -10.79
C TRP A 193 5.87 -6.27 -10.73
N LEU A 194 5.28 -5.92 -11.88
CA LEU A 194 4.04 -5.14 -11.92
C LEU A 194 2.79 -5.96 -11.54
N GLN A 195 2.81 -7.28 -11.72
CA GLN A 195 1.81 -8.20 -11.16
C GLN A 195 1.87 -8.20 -9.63
N TYR A 196 3.06 -8.40 -9.05
CA TYR A 196 3.29 -8.25 -7.61
C TYR A 196 2.84 -6.87 -7.11
N GLY A 197 3.13 -5.82 -7.89
CA GLY A 197 2.68 -4.44 -7.66
C GLY A 197 1.21 -4.29 -7.30
N ALA A 198 0.30 -5.09 -7.86
CA ALA A 198 -1.13 -4.98 -7.57
C ALA A 198 -1.48 -5.35 -6.12
N PHE A 199 -0.65 -6.18 -5.48
CA PHE A 199 -0.86 -6.74 -4.15
C PHE A 199 0.21 -6.30 -3.14
N GLN A 200 0.75 -5.09 -3.31
CA GLN A 200 1.64 -4.45 -2.33
C GLN A 200 1.16 -3.00 -2.06
N PRO A 201 1.69 -2.28 -1.07
CA PRO A 201 1.08 -1.04 -0.59
C PRO A 201 0.94 0.09 -1.60
N VAL A 202 1.95 0.38 -2.44
CA VAL A 202 1.97 1.56 -3.33
C VAL A 202 2.35 1.18 -4.75
N TYR A 203 1.44 1.35 -5.72
CA TYR A 203 1.67 0.96 -7.11
C TYR A 203 2.49 2.01 -7.87
N ARG A 204 3.83 1.94 -7.79
CA ARG A 204 4.73 2.93 -8.39
C ARG A 204 5.88 2.28 -9.18
N PRO A 205 5.73 2.13 -10.51
CA PRO A 205 6.85 1.87 -11.40
C PRO A 205 7.78 3.09 -11.46
N HIS A 206 9.08 2.88 -11.31
CA HIS A 206 10.07 3.96 -11.29
C HIS A 206 11.47 3.43 -11.59
N ALA A 207 12.28 4.20 -12.32
CA ALA A 207 13.64 3.80 -12.68
C ALA A 207 14.46 4.95 -13.27
N GLN A 208 15.74 4.67 -13.55
CA GLN A 208 16.53 5.42 -14.53
C GLN A 208 15.87 5.36 -15.92
N ASP A 209 15.97 6.46 -16.68
CA ASP A 209 15.17 6.71 -17.89
C ASP A 209 15.68 6.00 -19.16
N ASN A 210 16.88 5.41 -19.12
CA ASN A 210 17.44 4.63 -20.22
C ASN A 210 16.57 3.43 -20.62
N ILE A 211 15.75 2.93 -19.70
CA ILE A 211 14.64 2.01 -19.96
C ILE A 211 13.41 2.57 -19.24
N ALA A 212 12.35 2.88 -19.99
CA ALA A 212 11.13 3.47 -19.44
C ALA A 212 10.55 2.61 -18.29
N PRO A 213 10.25 3.19 -17.11
CA PRO A 213 9.57 2.46 -16.04
C PRO A 213 8.06 2.37 -16.25
N GLU A 214 7.43 3.29 -16.97
CA GLU A 214 5.98 3.37 -17.07
C GLU A 214 5.43 2.33 -18.07
N PRO A 215 4.38 1.59 -17.68
CA PRO A 215 3.90 0.46 -18.48
C PRO A 215 3.34 0.86 -19.84
N VAL A 216 2.93 2.12 -20.00
CA VAL A 216 2.37 2.67 -21.23
C VAL A 216 3.37 2.72 -22.40
N PHE A 217 4.67 2.64 -22.12
CA PHE A 217 5.73 2.74 -23.13
C PHE A 217 6.24 1.40 -23.65
N HIS A 218 5.69 0.27 -23.18
CA HIS A 218 6.14 -1.06 -23.59
C HIS A 218 5.28 -1.66 -24.72
N ASP A 219 5.69 -2.85 -25.19
CA ASP A 219 4.98 -3.58 -26.23
C ASP A 219 3.53 -3.95 -25.81
N GLU A 220 2.68 -4.25 -26.79
CA GLU A 220 1.26 -4.54 -26.55
C GLU A 220 1.06 -5.74 -25.62
N LYS A 221 1.90 -6.77 -25.72
CA LYS A 221 1.78 -7.97 -24.88
C LYS A 221 1.99 -7.62 -23.40
N THR A 222 3.01 -6.84 -23.09
CA THR A 222 3.32 -6.35 -21.74
C THR A 222 2.20 -5.45 -21.24
N LYS A 223 1.76 -4.49 -22.07
CA LYS A 223 0.65 -3.59 -21.75
C LYS A 223 -0.64 -4.33 -21.47
N ASP A 224 -1.01 -5.33 -22.27
CA ASP A 224 -2.23 -6.10 -22.10
C ASP A 224 -2.27 -6.86 -20.80
N ILE A 225 -1.15 -7.46 -20.39
CA ILE A 225 -1.05 -8.15 -19.11
C ILE A 225 -1.12 -7.14 -17.97
N VAL A 226 -0.22 -6.15 -17.96
CA VAL A 226 -0.12 -5.17 -16.86
C VAL A 226 -1.39 -4.35 -16.70
N ARG A 227 -2.08 -3.98 -17.79
CA ARG A 227 -3.35 -3.24 -17.74
C ARG A 227 -4.42 -3.99 -16.95
N LYS A 228 -4.46 -5.33 -17.00
CA LYS A 228 -5.40 -6.13 -16.20
C LYS A 228 -5.13 -5.95 -14.70
N PHE A 229 -3.85 -5.97 -14.30
CA PHE A 229 -3.45 -5.81 -12.90
C PHE A 229 -3.63 -4.38 -12.38
N ILE A 230 -3.38 -3.36 -13.20
CA ILE A 230 -3.68 -1.97 -12.86
C ILE A 230 -5.20 -1.80 -12.66
N LYS A 231 -6.02 -2.30 -13.58
CA LYS A 231 -7.49 -2.27 -13.42
C LYS A 231 -7.93 -3.02 -12.17
N LEU A 232 -7.38 -4.22 -11.92
CA LEU A 232 -7.64 -4.98 -10.70
C LEU A 232 -7.30 -4.18 -9.44
N ARG A 233 -6.17 -3.46 -9.42
CA ARG A 233 -5.77 -2.59 -8.32
C ARG A 233 -6.82 -1.51 -8.02
N TYR A 234 -7.39 -0.90 -9.07
CA TYR A 234 -8.47 0.08 -8.94
C TYR A 234 -9.79 -0.56 -8.52
N SER A 235 -10.13 -1.72 -9.07
CA SER A 235 -11.32 -2.47 -8.65
C SER A 235 -11.26 -2.85 -7.18
N LEU A 236 -10.08 -3.17 -6.66
CA LEU A 236 -9.84 -3.48 -5.25
C LEU A 236 -9.74 -2.25 -4.34
N LEU A 237 -9.98 -1.02 -4.80
CA LEU A 237 -9.89 0.18 -3.94
C LEU A 237 -10.68 0.08 -2.63
N PRO A 238 -11.94 -0.40 -2.59
CA PRO A 238 -12.66 -0.55 -1.33
C PRO A 238 -11.99 -1.53 -0.37
N TYR A 239 -11.44 -2.63 -0.89
CA TYR A 239 -10.67 -3.59 -0.10
C TYR A 239 -9.36 -2.98 0.41
N ASN A 240 -8.56 -2.41 -0.49
CA ASN A 240 -7.25 -1.83 -0.19
C ASN A 240 -7.36 -0.66 0.80
N TYR A 241 -8.37 0.18 0.64
CA TYR A 241 -8.61 1.34 1.51
C TYR A 241 -9.13 0.92 2.88
N THR A 242 -9.84 -0.21 2.96
CA THR A 242 -10.16 -0.85 4.25
C THR A 242 -8.90 -1.35 4.96
N LEU A 243 -7.92 -1.91 4.24
CA LEU A 243 -6.64 -2.28 4.85
C LEU A 243 -5.87 -1.06 5.37
N ALA A 244 -5.92 0.06 4.64
CA ALA A 244 -5.33 1.33 5.08
C ALA A 244 -6.00 1.86 6.36
N TYR A 245 -7.34 1.75 6.45
CA TYR A 245 -8.08 2.06 7.68
C TYR A 245 -7.66 1.16 8.86
N GLU A 246 -7.56 -0.15 8.65
CA GLU A 246 -7.10 -1.08 9.70
C GLU A 246 -5.68 -0.75 10.17
N ASN A 247 -4.78 -0.43 9.24
CA ASN A 247 -3.43 -0.01 9.55
C ASN A 247 -3.42 1.27 10.40
N SER A 248 -4.21 2.28 10.03
CA SER A 248 -4.31 3.52 10.80
C SER A 248 -4.88 3.32 12.21
N MET A 249 -5.77 2.34 12.39
CA MET A 249 -6.44 2.10 13.68
C MET A 249 -5.65 1.20 14.61
N THR A 250 -4.86 0.26 14.08
CA THR A 250 -4.28 -0.84 14.87
C THR A 250 -2.79 -1.08 14.62
N GLY A 251 -2.21 -0.46 13.60
CA GLY A 251 -0.85 -0.74 13.14
C GLY A 251 -0.71 -2.04 12.34
N LEU A 252 -1.79 -2.81 12.13
CA LEU A 252 -1.76 -4.05 11.35
C LEU A 252 -1.27 -3.76 9.92
N PRO A 253 -0.22 -4.42 9.40
CA PRO A 253 0.30 -4.13 8.07
C PRO A 253 -0.63 -4.65 6.96
N LEU A 254 -0.54 -4.02 5.79
CA LEU A 254 -1.33 -4.40 4.61
C LEU A 254 -0.84 -5.73 4.03
N MET A 255 0.49 -5.89 3.91
CA MET A 255 1.14 -7.17 3.65
C MET A 255 1.42 -7.87 4.98
N ARG A 256 0.98 -9.12 5.13
CA ARG A 256 1.06 -9.87 6.40
C ARG A 256 1.83 -11.18 6.18
N PRO A 257 2.77 -11.53 7.06
CA PRO A 257 3.61 -12.72 6.89
C PRO A 257 2.82 -14.00 7.13
N MET A 258 3.32 -15.12 6.59
CA MET A 258 2.71 -16.44 6.76
C MET A 258 2.59 -16.87 8.23
N MET A 259 3.46 -16.37 9.10
CA MET A 259 3.43 -16.64 10.54
C MET A 259 2.12 -16.19 11.22
N PHE A 260 1.35 -15.28 10.62
CA PHE A 260 0.04 -14.87 11.16
C PHE A 260 -1.02 -15.97 11.06
N ALA A 261 -0.86 -16.93 10.15
CA ALA A 261 -1.79 -18.04 10.00
C ALA A 261 -1.33 -19.32 10.70
N ASN A 262 -0.02 -19.51 10.85
CA ASN A 262 0.57 -20.67 11.52
C ASN A 262 1.80 -20.22 12.32
N ASP A 263 1.92 -20.64 13.57
CA ASP A 263 3.11 -20.36 14.39
C ASP A 263 4.09 -21.56 14.33
N THR A 264 4.94 -21.57 13.30
CA THR A 264 5.97 -22.59 13.07
C THR A 264 7.24 -21.93 12.56
N SER A 265 8.40 -22.58 12.72
CA SER A 265 9.67 -22.06 12.15
C SER A 265 9.56 -21.83 10.64
N LYS A 266 8.93 -22.77 9.92
CA LYS A 266 8.75 -22.68 8.47
C LYS A 266 7.93 -21.46 8.03
N SER A 267 6.89 -21.09 8.78
CA SER A 267 6.06 -19.92 8.47
C SER A 267 6.69 -18.62 8.94
N PHE A 268 7.58 -18.66 9.93
CA PHE A 268 8.40 -17.52 10.36
C PHE A 268 9.45 -17.16 9.29
N ASP A 269 10.17 -18.16 8.75
CA ASP A 269 11.20 -17.97 7.74
C ASP A 269 10.64 -17.74 6.31
N ASN A 270 9.32 -17.74 6.14
CA ASN A 270 8.71 -17.61 4.81
C ASN A 270 8.68 -16.15 4.35
N ALA A 271 9.43 -15.87 3.28
CA ALA A 271 9.37 -14.63 2.52
C ALA A 271 8.97 -14.83 1.04
N SER A 272 8.44 -16.02 0.69
CA SER A 272 8.01 -16.33 -0.68
C SER A 272 6.52 -16.09 -0.91
N SER A 273 5.73 -16.15 0.16
CA SER A 273 4.29 -15.97 0.14
C SER A 273 3.88 -15.04 1.29
N TYR A 274 2.81 -14.28 1.09
CA TYR A 274 2.29 -13.37 2.10
C TYR A 274 0.79 -13.19 1.93
N PHE A 275 0.11 -12.74 2.97
CA PHE A 275 -1.28 -12.31 2.86
C PHE A 275 -1.36 -10.84 2.45
N TRP A 276 -2.17 -10.56 1.43
CA TRP A 276 -2.64 -9.20 1.15
C TRP A 276 -3.98 -9.02 1.85
N GLY A 277 -3.95 -8.35 3.01
CA GLY A 277 -5.07 -8.33 3.95
C GLY A 277 -5.43 -9.72 4.48
N ASP A 278 -6.70 -9.94 4.84
CA ASP A 278 -7.19 -11.22 5.34
C ASP A 278 -7.67 -12.20 4.25
N ALA A 279 -7.84 -11.73 3.03
CA ALA A 279 -8.52 -12.48 1.97
C ALA A 279 -7.56 -13.22 1.07
N PHE A 280 -6.48 -12.57 0.65
CA PHE A 280 -5.62 -13.08 -0.41
C PHE A 280 -4.33 -13.65 0.15
N LEU A 281 -3.94 -14.83 -0.32
CA LEU A 281 -2.59 -15.38 -0.19
C LEU A 281 -1.90 -15.24 -1.55
N VAL A 282 -0.82 -14.47 -1.59
CA VAL A 282 -0.08 -14.10 -2.81
C VAL A 282 1.28 -14.76 -2.80
N THR A 283 1.69 -15.34 -3.93
CA THR A 283 3.04 -15.93 -4.11
C THR A 283 3.68 -15.36 -5.37
N PRO A 284 4.51 -14.31 -5.27
CA PRO A 284 5.22 -13.72 -6.40
C PRO A 284 6.14 -14.71 -7.12
N ILE A 285 6.21 -14.57 -8.44
CA ILE A 285 7.19 -15.28 -9.26
C ILE A 285 8.44 -14.41 -9.37
N VAL A 286 9.53 -14.85 -8.73
CA VAL A 286 10.78 -14.08 -8.59
C VAL A 286 11.98 -14.72 -9.29
N ASN A 287 11.74 -15.67 -10.19
CA ASN A 287 12.76 -16.25 -11.06
C ASN A 287 12.20 -16.39 -12.48
N PRO A 288 13.04 -16.36 -13.53
CA PRO A 288 12.58 -16.53 -14.90
C PRO A 288 12.03 -17.93 -15.16
N ASP A 289 11.05 -18.01 -16.06
CA ASP A 289 10.51 -19.26 -16.62
C ASP A 289 10.00 -20.33 -15.65
N VAL A 290 9.75 -19.96 -14.39
CA VAL A 290 9.10 -20.82 -13.38
C VAL A 290 7.77 -21.31 -13.91
N LYS A 291 7.53 -22.63 -13.88
CA LYS A 291 6.29 -23.30 -14.34
C LYS A 291 5.33 -23.66 -13.21
N THR A 292 5.86 -23.85 -12.01
CA THR A 292 5.09 -24.16 -10.81
C THR A 292 5.76 -23.53 -9.59
N VAL A 293 4.96 -23.12 -8.61
CA VAL A 293 5.45 -22.74 -7.28
C VAL A 293 4.88 -23.66 -6.21
N ASP A 294 5.70 -24.01 -5.24
CA ASP A 294 5.29 -24.75 -4.04
C ASP A 294 4.83 -23.75 -2.97
N VAL A 295 3.64 -23.96 -2.41
CA VAL A 295 3.05 -23.11 -1.37
C VAL A 295 2.62 -23.95 -0.19
N ASP A 296 3.12 -23.64 1.00
CA ASP A 296 2.64 -24.23 2.25
C ASP A 296 1.32 -23.58 2.65
N LEU A 297 0.24 -24.14 2.12
CA LEU A 297 -1.09 -23.56 2.25
C LEU A 297 -1.61 -23.71 3.69
N PRO A 298 -1.97 -22.63 4.40
CA PRO A 298 -2.53 -22.72 5.75
C PRO A 298 -3.82 -23.52 5.80
N LYS A 299 -4.16 -24.10 6.95
CA LYS A 299 -5.41 -24.87 7.12
C LYS A 299 -6.64 -24.06 6.69
N GLY A 300 -7.57 -24.72 6.02
CA GLY A 300 -8.78 -24.13 5.47
C GLY A 300 -8.94 -24.43 3.98
N VAL A 301 -10.01 -23.90 3.39
CA VAL A 301 -10.27 -23.99 1.95
C VAL A 301 -9.80 -22.70 1.30
N TRP A 302 -9.13 -22.84 0.15
CA TRP A 302 -8.57 -21.75 -0.63
C TRP A 302 -9.02 -21.89 -2.07
N ILE A 303 -9.36 -20.78 -2.72
CA ILE A 303 -9.90 -20.77 -4.09
C ILE A 303 -8.99 -19.92 -4.94
N ASP A 304 -8.53 -20.41 -6.08
CA ASP A 304 -7.73 -19.62 -7.02
C ASP A 304 -8.53 -18.41 -7.50
N PHE A 305 -7.91 -17.23 -7.40
CA PHE A 305 -8.58 -15.97 -7.72
C PHE A 305 -8.89 -15.81 -9.22
N PHE A 306 -8.15 -16.50 -10.10
CA PHE A 306 -8.27 -16.33 -11.54
C PHE A 306 -9.04 -17.46 -12.22
N ASP A 307 -8.91 -18.70 -11.75
CA ASP A 307 -9.54 -19.87 -12.38
C ASP A 307 -10.57 -20.63 -11.52
N GLU A 308 -10.81 -20.16 -10.28
CA GLU A 308 -11.78 -20.73 -9.33
C GLU A 308 -11.46 -22.17 -8.87
N THR A 309 -10.24 -22.66 -9.11
CA THR A 309 -9.80 -23.98 -8.61
C THR A 309 -9.77 -24.00 -7.10
N VAL A 310 -10.36 -25.04 -6.49
CA VAL A 310 -10.45 -25.18 -5.03
C VAL A 310 -9.30 -26.05 -4.51
N TYR A 311 -8.58 -25.53 -3.52
CA TYR A 311 -7.48 -26.20 -2.83
C TYR A 311 -7.81 -26.41 -1.35
N GLN A 312 -7.46 -27.60 -0.86
CA GLN A 312 -7.48 -27.90 0.57
C GLN A 312 -6.13 -27.57 1.20
N GLY A 313 -6.16 -26.72 2.21
CA GLY A 313 -4.98 -26.28 2.95
C GLY A 313 -4.52 -27.25 4.04
N GLY A 314 -3.55 -26.83 4.83
CA GLY A 314 -2.87 -27.66 5.83
C GLY A 314 -1.81 -28.59 5.21
N LYS A 315 -1.41 -28.33 3.96
CA LYS A 315 -0.44 -29.10 3.20
C LYS A 315 0.28 -28.20 2.20
N SER A 316 1.42 -28.67 1.71
CA SER A 316 2.08 -28.06 0.56
C SER A 316 1.31 -28.40 -0.72
N ILE A 317 1.12 -27.41 -1.58
CA ILE A 317 0.48 -27.56 -2.89
C ILE A 317 1.37 -26.98 -3.99
N LYS A 318 1.17 -27.45 -5.23
CA LYS A 318 1.81 -26.91 -6.42
C LYS A 318 0.81 -26.07 -7.20
N LEU A 319 1.12 -24.79 -7.39
CA LEU A 319 0.35 -23.90 -8.24
C LEU A 319 1.05 -23.76 -9.59
N ALA A 320 0.33 -24.01 -10.67
CA ALA A 320 0.84 -23.75 -12.01
C ALA A 320 0.95 -22.24 -12.26
N THR A 321 1.93 -21.83 -13.03
CA THR A 321 2.16 -20.42 -13.35
C THR A 321 1.87 -20.16 -14.83
N GLN A 322 1.25 -19.01 -15.11
CA GLN A 322 1.11 -18.48 -16.46
C GLN A 322 1.69 -17.07 -16.50
N VAL A 323 2.09 -16.59 -17.68
CA VAL A 323 2.73 -15.27 -17.80
C VAL A 323 1.75 -14.13 -17.52
N ASP A 324 0.47 -14.35 -17.80
CA ASP A 324 -0.61 -13.37 -17.71
C ASP A 324 -1.35 -13.38 -16.36
N THR A 325 -1.04 -14.33 -15.47
CA THR A 325 -1.58 -14.40 -14.10
C THR A 325 -0.48 -14.45 -13.04
N LEU A 326 -0.87 -14.18 -11.79
CA LEU A 326 -0.04 -14.31 -10.60
C LEU A 326 -0.67 -15.39 -9.70
N PRO A 327 0.08 -16.28 -9.04
CA PRO A 327 -0.52 -17.19 -8.06
C PRO A 327 -1.13 -16.41 -6.88
N VAL A 328 -2.46 -16.35 -6.86
CA VAL A 328 -3.26 -15.66 -5.83
C VAL A 328 -4.41 -16.58 -5.45
N LEU A 329 -4.48 -16.95 -4.17
CA LEU A 329 -5.56 -17.73 -3.61
C LEU A 329 -6.40 -16.86 -2.67
N VAL A 330 -7.71 -17.02 -2.70
CA VAL A 330 -8.65 -16.38 -1.77
C VAL A 330 -9.08 -17.38 -0.71
N LYS A 331 -9.02 -16.97 0.56
CA LYS A 331 -9.47 -17.80 1.68
C LYS A 331 -11.00 -17.94 1.64
N ALA A 332 -11.50 -19.16 1.82
CA ALA A 332 -12.93 -19.36 2.00
C ALA A 332 -13.44 -18.63 3.26
N GLY A 333 -14.62 -18.02 3.16
CA GLY A 333 -15.19 -17.09 4.13
C GLY A 333 -14.88 -15.62 3.85
N SER A 334 -14.02 -15.29 2.90
CA SER A 334 -13.66 -13.91 2.62
C SER A 334 -14.74 -13.16 1.86
N PHE A 335 -14.99 -11.92 2.30
CA PHE A 335 -15.71 -10.90 1.56
C PHE A 335 -14.70 -9.97 0.88
N VAL A 336 -14.86 -9.76 -0.43
CA VAL A 336 -14.00 -8.88 -1.23
C VAL A 336 -14.89 -7.84 -1.92
N PRO A 337 -15.00 -6.62 -1.35
CA PRO A 337 -15.68 -5.50 -1.99
C PRO A 337 -14.81 -4.92 -3.11
N MET A 338 -15.44 -4.69 -4.27
CA MET A 338 -14.83 -4.14 -5.47
C MET A 338 -15.74 -3.09 -6.12
N VAL A 339 -15.14 -2.26 -6.96
CA VAL A 339 -15.83 -1.32 -7.85
C VAL A 339 -15.37 -1.53 -9.29
N GLU A 340 -16.11 -0.95 -10.25
CA GLU A 340 -15.59 -0.85 -11.61
C GLU A 340 -14.34 0.04 -11.63
N PRO A 341 -13.29 -0.33 -12.40
CA PRO A 341 -12.04 0.40 -12.39
C PRO A 341 -12.21 1.77 -13.06
N VAL A 342 -11.80 2.82 -12.34
CA VAL A 342 -11.81 4.21 -12.81
C VAL A 342 -10.42 4.64 -13.30
N GLN A 343 -10.33 5.77 -14.02
CA GLN A 343 -9.05 6.30 -14.51
C GLN A 343 -8.24 7.00 -13.41
N SER A 344 -8.94 7.62 -12.44
CA SER A 344 -8.37 8.35 -11.32
C SER A 344 -9.23 8.15 -10.08
N THR A 345 -8.63 8.20 -8.88
CA THR A 345 -9.38 8.14 -7.62
C THR A 345 -10.29 9.35 -7.41
N ILE A 346 -10.16 10.41 -8.20
CA ILE A 346 -11.11 11.53 -8.23
C ILE A 346 -12.51 11.05 -8.62
N ASP A 347 -12.60 10.05 -9.51
CA ASP A 347 -13.88 9.49 -9.98
C ASP A 347 -14.32 8.27 -9.15
N TYR A 348 -13.60 7.95 -8.07
CA TYR A 348 -13.93 6.82 -7.21
C TYR A 348 -15.31 7.00 -6.57
N SER A 349 -16.12 5.93 -6.62
CA SER A 349 -17.42 5.90 -5.98
C SER A 349 -17.81 4.47 -5.64
N THR A 350 -18.38 4.27 -4.45
CA THR A 350 -19.00 3.00 -4.04
C THR A 350 -20.48 2.92 -4.41
N GLN A 351 -20.99 3.84 -5.24
CA GLN A 351 -22.39 3.85 -5.71
C GLN A 351 -22.81 2.54 -6.40
N ASN A 352 -21.90 1.95 -7.18
CA ASN A 352 -22.04 0.62 -7.73
C ASN A 352 -20.97 -0.27 -7.09
N LEU A 353 -21.39 -1.12 -6.16
CA LEU A 353 -20.50 -2.00 -5.41
C LEU A 353 -20.67 -3.44 -5.91
N THR A 354 -19.55 -4.07 -6.24
CA THR A 354 -19.49 -5.51 -6.49
C THR A 354 -18.95 -6.18 -5.23
N LEU A 355 -19.69 -7.11 -4.64
CA LEU A 355 -19.25 -7.86 -3.47
C LEU A 355 -19.06 -9.32 -3.85
N HIS A 356 -17.84 -9.82 -3.74
CA HIS A 356 -17.55 -11.24 -3.85
C HIS A 356 -17.53 -11.88 -2.47
N TYR A 357 -18.25 -12.99 -2.29
CA TYR A 357 -18.16 -13.85 -1.11
C TYR A 357 -17.68 -15.25 -1.54
N TYR A 358 -16.55 -15.67 -0.99
CA TYR A 358 -15.94 -16.97 -1.30
C TYR A 358 -16.49 -18.02 -0.33
N HIS A 359 -17.55 -18.73 -0.73
CA HIS A 359 -18.22 -19.68 0.15
C HIS A 359 -17.45 -21.01 0.27
N ASP A 360 -17.57 -21.66 1.42
CA ASP A 360 -17.30 -23.08 1.61
C ASP A 360 -18.24 -23.60 2.71
N GLU A 361 -18.77 -24.82 2.53
CA GLU A 361 -19.71 -25.41 3.49
C GLU A 361 -19.08 -25.65 4.88
N GLY A 362 -17.75 -25.80 4.94
CA GLY A 362 -16.98 -25.93 6.16
C GLY A 362 -16.92 -24.63 6.98
N VAL A 363 -17.11 -23.48 6.35
CA VAL A 363 -17.08 -22.16 7.00
C VAL A 363 -18.48 -21.80 7.52
N LYS A 364 -18.71 -22.06 8.82
CA LYS A 364 -20.03 -21.85 9.45
C LYS A 364 -20.39 -20.40 9.69
N ALA A 365 -19.40 -19.55 9.93
CA ALA A 365 -19.58 -18.12 10.10
C ALA A 365 -18.35 -17.39 9.54
N ALA A 366 -18.58 -16.25 8.91
CA ALA A 366 -17.52 -15.37 8.45
C ALA A 366 -17.94 -13.91 8.56
N SER A 367 -16.96 -13.02 8.65
CA SER A 367 -17.18 -11.57 8.72
C SER A 367 -16.17 -10.84 7.85
N GLY A 368 -16.58 -9.72 7.29
CA GLY A 368 -15.73 -8.81 6.55
C GLY A 368 -16.21 -7.38 6.75
N LYS A 369 -15.42 -6.40 6.33
CA LYS A 369 -15.78 -4.99 6.45
C LYS A 369 -15.38 -4.21 5.20
N MET A 370 -16.00 -3.05 5.02
CA MET A 370 -15.58 -2.03 4.06
C MET A 370 -15.63 -0.67 4.74
N PHE A 371 -14.53 0.06 4.72
CA PHE A 371 -14.44 1.45 5.16
C PHE A 371 -14.52 2.39 3.95
N ASP A 372 -15.29 3.47 4.08
CA ASP A 372 -15.44 4.50 3.04
C ASP A 372 -15.53 5.88 3.69
N ASP A 373 -14.84 6.88 3.17
CA ASP A 373 -14.96 8.29 3.58
C ASP A 373 -14.72 9.19 2.36
N ASP A 374 -14.49 10.50 2.55
CA ASP A 374 -14.24 11.42 1.43
C ASP A 374 -12.86 11.27 0.75
N GLY A 375 -11.99 10.38 1.26
CA GLY A 375 -10.66 10.09 0.73
C GLY A 375 -9.58 11.14 1.04
N THR A 376 -9.93 12.31 1.58
CA THR A 376 -9.00 13.47 1.69
C THR A 376 -8.90 14.05 3.09
N ASN A 377 -9.94 13.96 3.90
CA ASN A 377 -10.05 14.60 5.21
C ASN A 377 -9.18 13.86 6.23
N PRO A 378 -8.16 14.50 6.82
CA PRO A 378 -7.29 13.86 7.81
C PRO A 378 -8.01 13.57 9.14
N ASN A 379 -9.18 14.18 9.38
CA ASN A 379 -9.95 14.04 10.61
C ASN A 379 -11.17 13.11 10.47
N SER A 380 -11.35 12.43 9.33
CA SER A 380 -12.56 11.63 9.05
C SER A 380 -12.84 10.62 10.16
N ILE A 381 -11.85 9.83 10.55
CA ILE A 381 -11.96 8.84 11.64
C ILE A 381 -12.28 9.53 12.97
N LYS A 382 -11.50 10.53 13.37
CA LYS A 382 -11.62 11.22 14.67
C LYS A 382 -12.98 11.91 14.86
N LYS A 383 -13.54 12.46 13.78
CA LYS A 383 -14.83 13.17 13.78
C LYS A 383 -16.00 12.25 13.39
N GLU A 384 -15.76 10.95 13.24
CA GLU A 384 -16.76 9.97 12.80
C GLU A 384 -17.41 10.33 11.45
N GLN A 385 -16.67 10.99 10.55
CA GLN A 385 -17.11 11.40 9.21
C GLN A 385 -16.73 10.34 8.17
N PHE A 386 -17.33 9.16 8.29
CA PHE A 386 -17.10 8.02 7.40
C PHE A 386 -18.32 7.10 7.36
N GLU A 387 -18.24 6.06 6.56
CA GLU A 387 -19.10 4.90 6.63
C GLU A 387 -18.29 3.64 6.91
N LEU A 388 -18.79 2.82 7.84
CA LEU A 388 -18.29 1.46 8.06
C LEU A 388 -19.39 0.46 7.72
N VAL A 389 -19.08 -0.44 6.80
CA VAL A 389 -19.97 -1.52 6.39
C VAL A 389 -19.45 -2.82 6.96
N THR A 390 -20.34 -3.61 7.55
CA THR A 390 -20.03 -4.96 8.01
C THR A 390 -20.79 -5.99 7.21
N PHE A 391 -20.07 -6.98 6.68
CA PHE A 391 -20.62 -8.16 6.02
C PHE A 391 -20.50 -9.35 6.97
N ASN A 392 -21.57 -10.12 7.13
CA ASN A 392 -21.56 -11.34 7.94
C ASN A 392 -22.21 -12.47 7.19
N ALA A 393 -21.54 -13.61 7.08
CA ALA A 393 -22.12 -14.85 6.55
C ALA A 393 -22.35 -15.86 7.68
N GLN A 394 -23.44 -16.61 7.58
CA GLN A 394 -23.73 -17.78 8.41
C GLN A 394 -24.22 -18.91 7.52
N PHE A 395 -23.61 -20.08 7.65
CA PHE A 395 -24.01 -21.29 6.92
C PHE A 395 -24.49 -22.37 7.88
N LYS A 396 -25.77 -22.75 7.80
CA LYS A 396 -26.40 -23.74 8.67
C LYS A 396 -27.51 -24.48 7.92
N ALA A 397 -27.54 -25.80 8.02
CA ALA A 397 -28.58 -26.65 7.43
C ALA A 397 -28.84 -26.34 5.94
N GLU A 398 -27.77 -26.33 5.13
CA GLU A 398 -27.77 -26.01 3.69
C GLU A 398 -28.25 -24.59 3.34
N LYS A 399 -28.47 -23.73 4.33
CA LYS A 399 -28.84 -22.33 4.15
C LYS A 399 -27.63 -21.43 4.39
N LEU A 400 -27.31 -20.58 3.41
CA LEU A 400 -26.38 -19.47 3.55
C LEU A 400 -27.16 -18.18 3.79
N SER A 401 -26.84 -17.48 4.88
CA SER A 401 -27.39 -16.16 5.20
C SER A 401 -26.27 -15.15 5.20
N ILE A 402 -26.36 -14.11 4.38
CA ILE A 402 -25.46 -12.97 4.36
C ILE A 402 -26.22 -11.75 4.91
N THR A 403 -25.68 -11.11 5.94
CA THR A 403 -26.19 -9.83 6.45
C THR A 403 -25.21 -8.73 6.12
N ILE A 404 -25.72 -7.62 5.62
CA ILE A 404 -24.95 -6.43 5.29
C ILE A 404 -25.50 -5.29 6.13
N ASP A 405 -24.67 -4.69 6.97
CA ASP A 405 -25.02 -3.60 7.88
C ASP A 405 -24.18 -2.36 7.60
N ARG A 406 -24.81 -1.18 7.65
CA ARG A 406 -24.21 0.13 7.37
C ARG A 406 -24.24 0.99 8.62
N GLN A 407 -23.06 1.32 9.12
CA GLN A 407 -22.88 2.48 9.98
C GLN A 407 -22.54 3.68 9.10
N LEU A 408 -23.57 4.30 8.53
CA LEU A 408 -23.44 5.50 7.68
C LEU A 408 -23.49 6.75 8.55
N ASN A 409 -22.35 7.41 8.74
CA ASN A 409 -22.30 8.74 9.33
C ASN A 409 -22.28 9.82 8.23
N SER A 410 -22.32 11.10 8.64
CA SER A 410 -22.29 12.22 7.70
C SER A 410 -20.86 12.53 7.26
N TYR A 411 -20.60 12.44 5.96
CA TYR A 411 -19.36 12.89 5.32
C TYR A 411 -19.64 13.42 3.91
N ALA A 412 -18.68 14.13 3.33
CA ALA A 412 -18.82 14.69 2.00
C ALA A 412 -19.01 13.58 0.96
N ASN A 413 -19.96 13.77 0.04
CA ASN A 413 -20.27 12.82 -1.04
C ASN A 413 -20.73 11.42 -0.57
N ALA A 414 -21.22 11.31 0.67
CA ALA A 414 -21.72 10.05 1.21
C ALA A 414 -22.83 9.42 0.34
N VAL A 415 -22.62 8.17 -0.06
CA VAL A 415 -23.54 7.43 -0.92
C VAL A 415 -24.77 7.00 -0.11
N LYS A 416 -25.94 7.59 -0.39
CA LYS A 416 -27.17 7.28 0.38
C LYS A 416 -27.77 5.92 0.07
N GLN A 417 -27.68 5.49 -1.19
CA GLN A 417 -28.21 4.22 -1.70
C GLN A 417 -27.17 3.62 -2.62
N ARG A 418 -26.90 2.32 -2.53
CA ARG A 418 -25.93 1.61 -3.39
C ARG A 418 -26.63 0.59 -4.28
N GLN A 419 -26.12 0.42 -5.48
CA GLN A 419 -26.42 -0.71 -6.34
C GLN A 419 -25.40 -1.80 -6.00
N LEU A 420 -25.86 -2.93 -5.46
CA LEU A 420 -25.01 -4.03 -5.02
C LEU A 420 -25.14 -5.22 -5.97
N SER A 421 -24.03 -5.57 -6.63
CA SER A 421 -23.88 -6.83 -7.36
C SER A 421 -23.18 -7.84 -6.46
N LEU A 422 -23.94 -8.82 -5.95
CA LEU A 422 -23.39 -9.88 -5.09
C LEU A 422 -23.01 -11.08 -5.95
N PHE A 423 -21.79 -11.58 -5.78
CA PHE A 423 -21.28 -12.81 -6.35
C PHE A 423 -20.87 -13.76 -5.22
N ILE A 424 -21.43 -14.97 -5.22
CA ILE A 424 -21.11 -16.02 -4.26
C ILE A 424 -20.44 -17.16 -5.02
N HIS A 425 -19.18 -17.43 -4.70
CA HIS A 425 -18.36 -18.42 -5.38
C HIS A 425 -18.44 -19.79 -4.71
N ASN A 426 -18.02 -20.84 -5.41
CA ASN A 426 -17.93 -22.21 -4.89
C ASN A 426 -19.27 -22.76 -4.33
N ILE A 427 -20.35 -22.58 -5.09
CA ILE A 427 -21.68 -23.13 -4.84
C ILE A 427 -21.91 -24.35 -5.75
N ASP A 428 -21.79 -25.56 -5.20
CA ASP A 428 -21.88 -26.82 -5.95
C ASP A 428 -23.27 -27.12 -6.51
N LYS A 429 -24.30 -26.79 -5.74
CA LYS A 429 -25.68 -27.07 -6.10
C LYS A 429 -26.40 -25.75 -6.34
N LYS A 430 -27.07 -25.65 -7.49
CA LYS A 430 -27.93 -24.50 -7.79
C LYS A 430 -28.93 -24.30 -6.64
N PRO A 431 -28.98 -23.12 -6.01
CA PRO A 431 -29.98 -22.80 -5.00
C PRO A 431 -31.40 -22.94 -5.56
N LYS A 432 -32.36 -23.27 -4.71
CA LYS A 432 -33.79 -23.32 -5.08
C LYS A 432 -34.38 -21.92 -5.14
N LYS A 433 -33.96 -21.05 -4.22
CA LYS A 433 -34.43 -19.66 -4.15
C LYS A 433 -33.42 -18.77 -3.44
N MET A 434 -33.49 -17.49 -3.74
CA MET A 434 -32.80 -16.44 -3.02
C MET A 434 -33.83 -15.47 -2.45
N LEU A 435 -33.67 -15.08 -1.19
CA LEU A 435 -34.50 -14.08 -0.53
C LEU A 435 -33.67 -12.86 -0.17
N VAL A 436 -34.22 -11.67 -0.35
CA VAL A 436 -33.68 -10.41 0.14
C VAL A 436 -34.72 -9.81 1.06
N ASP A 437 -34.39 -9.69 2.35
CA ASP A 437 -35.30 -9.24 3.40
C ASP A 437 -36.64 -10.02 3.46
N GLY A 438 -36.59 -11.30 3.08
CA GLY A 438 -37.73 -12.21 3.07
C GLY A 438 -38.48 -12.26 1.74
N GLU A 439 -38.21 -11.35 0.80
CA GLU A 439 -38.82 -11.34 -0.53
C GLU A 439 -37.99 -12.12 -1.54
N SER A 440 -38.65 -12.87 -2.42
CA SER A 440 -37.95 -13.66 -3.44
C SER A 440 -37.37 -12.75 -4.51
N VAL A 441 -36.11 -12.97 -4.86
CA VAL A 441 -35.42 -12.26 -5.94
C VAL A 441 -34.88 -13.21 -6.98
N ASP A 442 -34.72 -12.70 -8.21
CA ASP A 442 -34.03 -13.43 -9.26
C ASP A 442 -32.52 -13.50 -8.99
N PHE A 443 -31.93 -14.63 -9.37
CA PHE A 443 -30.49 -14.83 -9.32
C PHE A 443 -30.03 -15.63 -10.53
N LYS A 444 -28.76 -15.45 -10.90
CA LYS A 444 -28.07 -16.25 -11.91
C LYS A 444 -27.24 -17.32 -11.21
N TYR A 445 -27.10 -18.47 -11.87
CA TYR A 445 -26.20 -19.53 -11.44
C TYR A 445 -25.44 -20.05 -12.65
N ASN A 446 -24.12 -19.87 -12.64
CA ASN A 446 -23.23 -20.33 -13.71
C ASN A 446 -21.88 -20.72 -13.10
N ASN A 447 -21.27 -21.81 -13.57
CA ASN A 447 -19.92 -22.24 -13.17
C ASN A 447 -19.69 -22.21 -11.64
N ARG A 448 -20.60 -22.81 -10.85
CA ARG A 448 -20.54 -22.83 -9.37
C ARG A 448 -20.56 -21.43 -8.73
N GLN A 449 -21.03 -20.41 -9.43
CA GLN A 449 -21.18 -19.05 -8.92
C GLN A 449 -22.65 -18.63 -8.96
N VAL A 450 -23.12 -18.08 -7.86
CA VAL A 450 -24.45 -17.45 -7.74
C VAL A 450 -24.27 -15.94 -7.81
N SER A 451 -25.11 -15.23 -8.56
CA SER A 451 -25.12 -13.77 -8.55
C SER A 451 -26.50 -13.15 -8.55
N THR A 452 -26.63 -12.00 -7.89
CA THR A 452 -27.85 -11.20 -7.87
C THR A 452 -27.50 -9.72 -7.82
N HIS A 453 -28.49 -8.88 -8.11
CA HIS A 453 -28.37 -7.43 -8.03
C HIS A 453 -29.46 -6.88 -7.11
N VAL A 454 -29.06 -6.07 -6.13
CA VAL A 454 -29.99 -5.54 -5.12
C VAL A 454 -29.69 -4.06 -4.85
N ILE A 455 -30.75 -3.31 -4.55
CA ILE A 455 -30.64 -1.90 -4.14
C ILE A 455 -30.50 -1.85 -2.62
N TRP A 456 -29.38 -1.32 -2.13
CA TRP A 456 -29.00 -1.35 -0.72
C TRP A 456 -28.98 0.02 -0.06
N ASN A 457 -29.81 0.18 0.99
CA ASN A 457 -30.01 1.45 1.69
C ASN A 457 -29.45 1.47 3.12
N LYS A 458 -29.70 0.44 3.93
CA LYS A 458 -29.27 0.41 5.34
C LYS A 458 -28.81 -0.96 5.78
N ARG A 459 -29.75 -1.89 5.99
CA ARG A 459 -29.44 -3.27 6.33
C ARG A 459 -30.14 -4.19 5.33
N HIS A 460 -29.43 -5.22 4.88
CA HIS A 460 -30.02 -6.33 4.13
C HIS A 460 -29.69 -7.65 4.79
N LYS A 461 -30.65 -8.57 4.70
CA LYS A 461 -30.45 -10.00 4.91
C LYS A 461 -30.73 -10.73 3.61
N ILE A 462 -29.70 -11.36 3.06
CA ILE A 462 -29.76 -12.18 1.85
C ILE A 462 -29.69 -13.63 2.27
N GLU A 463 -30.67 -14.44 1.88
CA GLU A 463 -30.74 -15.87 2.21
C GLU A 463 -30.74 -16.71 0.94
N ILE A 464 -29.86 -17.70 0.89
CA ILE A 464 -29.71 -18.64 -0.22
C ILE A 464 -30.11 -20.03 0.31
N LEU A 465 -31.11 -20.63 -0.34
CA LEU A 465 -31.87 -21.81 0.14
C LEU A 465 -31.92 -22.93 -0.89
#